data_AF-A0AAW2JUM0-F1
#
_entry.id   AF-A0AAW2JUM0-F1
#
_cell.length_a   1.000
_cell.length_b   1.000
_cell.length_c   1.000
_cell.angle_alpha   90.00
_cell.angle_beta   90.00
_cell.angle_gamma   90.00
#
_symmetry.space_group_name_H-M   'P 1'
#
loop_
_entity.id
_entity.type
_entity.pdbx_description
1 polymer ?
#
loop_
_entity_poly.entity_id
_entity_poly.type
_entity_poly.pdbx_seq_one_letter_code
_entity_poly.pdbx_strand_id
1 'polypeptide(L)'
;MDKPLPQTLPDGPSPEERETFERWHADHCTVRNIILVSMSNDVQKQYDRLDDVASILQRMKEIYAIPNRHTRYVTTKEFFRAKMTERSSVQEHEVKMLSLMEKLKYLKVGLDNDTYIDGILQLLPPSYNPFIVNFNMNGLEKSINELIICYNTKATIKKICTVDINRGGFNLKGERQKGRTLEKEERQGKGKKYRRSK
;
A
#
# COMPACT_ATOMS: atom_id res chain seq x y z
N MET A 1 -6.17 23.09 -20.49
CA MET A 1 -6.40 24.46 -20.98
C MET A 1 -5.30 25.33 -20.40
N ASP A 2 -4.10 25.22 -20.97
CA ASP A 2 -2.89 25.94 -20.52
C ASP A 2 -2.33 26.68 -21.75
N LYS A 3 -3.05 27.72 -22.18
CA LYS A 3 -2.48 28.66 -23.13
C LYS A 3 -1.94 29.83 -22.29
N PRO A 4 -0.61 30.10 -22.30
CA PRO A 4 -0.08 31.23 -21.57
C PRO A 4 -0.77 32.50 -22.08
N LEU A 5 -1.24 33.32 -21.15
CA LEU A 5 -2.07 34.48 -21.43
C LEU A 5 -1.26 35.59 -22.10
N PRO A 6 -1.84 36.37 -23.04
CA PRO A 6 -1.16 37.47 -23.69
C PRO A 6 -0.81 38.55 -22.66
N GLN A 7 0.48 38.81 -22.47
CA GLN A 7 0.98 39.87 -21.58
C GLN A 7 0.85 41.26 -22.22
N THR A 8 0.55 41.32 -23.51
CA THR A 8 0.51 42.54 -24.32
C THR A 8 -0.55 42.41 -25.41
N LEU A 9 -1.27 43.49 -25.67
CA LEU A 9 -2.16 43.61 -26.84
C LEU A 9 -1.34 43.51 -28.14
N PRO A 10 -1.91 42.94 -29.22
CA PRO A 10 -1.30 42.96 -30.54
C PRO A 10 -1.22 44.39 -31.10
N ASP A 11 -0.36 44.62 -32.10
CA ASP A 11 -0.17 45.94 -32.71
C ASP A 11 -1.42 46.33 -33.53
N GLY A 12 -2.15 47.35 -33.07
CA GLY A 12 -3.45 47.77 -33.64
C GLY A 12 -4.66 46.93 -33.19
N PRO A 13 -4.99 46.87 -31.89
CA PRO A 13 -6.09 46.05 -31.39
C PRO A 13 -7.46 46.60 -31.81
N SER A 14 -8.39 45.70 -32.13
CA SER A 14 -9.80 46.03 -32.30
C SER A 14 -10.41 46.59 -30.99
N PRO A 15 -11.43 47.45 -31.06
CA PRO A 15 -12.17 47.88 -29.87
C PRO A 15 -12.65 46.72 -28.99
N GLU A 16 -13.11 45.62 -29.59
CA GLU A 16 -13.58 44.42 -28.89
C GLU A 16 -12.43 43.67 -28.18
N GLU A 17 -11.25 43.62 -28.81
CA GLU A 17 -10.05 42.98 -28.23
C GLU A 17 -9.54 43.78 -27.02
N ARG A 18 -9.58 45.11 -27.13
CA ARG A 18 -9.21 46.01 -26.04
C ARG A 18 -10.18 45.90 -24.86
N GLU A 19 -11.49 45.88 -25.10
CA GLU A 19 -12.50 45.71 -24.05
C GLU A 19 -12.33 44.35 -23.35
N THR A 20 -12.12 43.28 -24.12
CA THR A 20 -11.88 41.94 -23.57
C THR A 20 -10.63 41.89 -22.69
N PHE A 21 -9.55 42.54 -23.12
CA PHE A 21 -8.29 42.63 -22.37
C PHE A 21 -8.43 43.44 -21.07
N GLU A 22 -9.09 44.61 -21.13
CA GLU A 22 -9.34 45.45 -19.96
C GLU A 22 -10.23 44.73 -18.94
N ARG A 23 -11.28 44.05 -19.40
CA ARG A 23 -12.15 43.23 -18.56
C ARG A 23 -11.39 42.09 -17.89
N TRP A 24 -10.52 41.40 -18.62
CA TRP A 24 -9.69 40.34 -18.05
C TRP A 24 -8.76 40.87 -16.95
N HIS A 25 -8.11 42.01 -17.17
CA HIS A 25 -7.25 42.63 -16.16
C HIS A 25 -8.04 43.04 -14.91
N ALA A 26 -9.25 43.59 -15.08
CA ALA A 26 -10.13 43.95 -13.98
C ALA A 26 -10.57 42.71 -13.18
N ASP A 27 -10.96 41.64 -13.85
CA ASP A 27 -11.33 40.37 -13.22
C ASP A 27 -10.14 39.75 -12.47
N HIS A 28 -8.96 39.74 -13.07
CA HIS A 28 -7.74 39.23 -12.46
C HIS A 28 -7.34 40.03 -11.20
N CYS A 29 -7.42 41.37 -11.26
CA CYS A 29 -7.19 42.24 -10.10
C CYS A 29 -8.23 41.99 -9.00
N THR A 30 -9.49 41.78 -9.38
CA THR A 30 -10.58 41.49 -8.44
C THR A 30 -10.32 40.18 -7.71
N VAL A 31 -10.01 39.10 -8.43
CA VAL A 31 -9.68 37.79 -7.85
C VAL A 31 -8.49 37.90 -6.90
N ARG A 32 -7.43 38.60 -7.31
CA ARG A 32 -6.26 38.87 -6.46
C ARG A 32 -6.66 39.55 -5.15
N ASN A 33 -7.43 40.62 -5.21
CA ASN A 33 -7.85 41.38 -4.04
C ASN A 33 -8.74 40.54 -3.12
N ILE A 34 -9.66 39.76 -3.67
CA ILE A 34 -10.50 38.83 -2.89
C ILE A 34 -9.62 37.81 -2.16
N ILE A 35 -8.64 37.22 -2.84
CA ILE A 35 -7.69 36.26 -2.25
C ILE A 35 -6.92 36.92 -1.11
N LEU A 36 -6.36 38.12 -1.31
CA LEU A 36 -5.57 38.85 -0.30
C LEU A 36 -6.40 39.26 0.92
N VAL A 37 -7.61 39.82 0.71
CA VAL A 37 -8.53 40.24 1.79
C VAL A 37 -9.05 39.05 2.60
N SER A 38 -9.11 37.87 2.00
CA SER A 38 -9.49 36.64 2.69
C SER A 38 -8.39 36.10 3.63
N MET A 39 -7.18 36.67 3.57
CA MET A 39 -6.06 36.30 4.44
C MET A 39 -6.06 37.10 5.74
N SER A 40 -5.35 36.59 6.75
CA SER A 40 -5.02 37.41 7.93
C SER A 40 -3.98 38.48 7.58
N ASN A 41 -4.00 39.60 8.30
CA ASN A 41 -3.10 40.75 8.06
C ASN A 41 -1.61 40.38 7.97
N ASP A 42 -1.16 39.41 8.77
CA ASP A 42 0.25 38.99 8.79
C ASP A 42 0.64 38.19 7.55
N VAL A 43 -0.30 37.44 6.98
CA VAL A 43 -0.11 36.67 5.75
C VAL A 43 -0.24 37.61 4.56
N GLN A 44 -1.29 38.43 4.50
CA GLN A 44 -1.53 39.40 3.43
C GLN A 44 -0.28 40.27 3.12
N LYS A 45 0.36 40.84 4.15
CA LYS A 45 1.60 41.64 4.01
C LYS A 45 2.74 40.92 3.30
N GLN A 46 2.79 39.59 3.33
CA GLN A 46 3.83 38.80 2.64
C GLN A 46 3.55 38.61 1.15
N TYR A 47 2.29 38.79 0.71
CA TYR A 47 1.83 38.56 -0.66
C TYR A 47 1.40 39.86 -1.37
N ASP A 48 1.27 41.00 -0.66
CA ASP A 48 0.87 42.30 -1.23
C ASP A 48 1.74 42.78 -2.41
N ARG A 49 2.99 42.31 -2.51
CA ARG A 49 3.94 42.67 -3.59
C ARG A 49 3.86 41.77 -4.82
N LEU A 50 3.04 40.71 -4.80
CA LEU A 50 2.91 39.78 -5.92
C LEU A 50 1.71 40.20 -6.77
N ASP A 51 1.92 40.61 -8.02
CA ASP A 51 0.84 41.09 -8.90
C ASP A 51 0.06 39.96 -9.58
N ASP A 52 0.65 38.76 -9.64
CA ASP A 52 0.08 37.61 -10.32
C ASP A 52 -0.62 36.64 -9.34
N VAL A 53 -1.86 36.26 -9.67
CA VAL A 53 -2.66 35.32 -8.87
C VAL A 53 -2.02 33.93 -8.87
N ALA A 54 -1.44 33.49 -9.99
CA ALA A 54 -0.80 32.18 -10.06
C ALA A 54 0.41 32.10 -9.12
N SER A 55 1.21 33.17 -9.05
CA SER A 55 2.35 33.31 -8.14
C SER A 55 1.92 33.30 -6.67
N ILE A 56 0.83 33.97 -6.31
CA ILE A 56 0.26 33.93 -4.95
C ILE A 56 -0.16 32.50 -4.59
N LEU A 57 -0.94 31.85 -5.46
CA LEU A 57 -1.43 30.48 -5.22
C LEU A 57 -0.29 29.46 -5.14
N GLN A 58 0.71 29.57 -6.00
CA GLN A 58 1.88 28.68 -5.99
C GLN A 58 2.68 28.83 -4.69
N ARG A 59 2.96 30.06 -4.26
CA ARG A 59 3.68 30.32 -3.00
C ARG A 59 2.86 29.92 -1.77
N MET A 60 1.53 30.09 -1.80
CA MET A 60 0.65 29.55 -0.76
C MET A 60 0.72 28.03 -0.71
N LYS A 61 0.70 27.37 -1.87
CA LYS A 61 0.87 25.91 -1.95
C LYS A 61 2.22 25.46 -1.40
N GLU A 62 3.29 26.22 -1.59
CA GLU A 62 4.61 25.89 -1.06
C GLU A 62 4.70 26.08 0.47
N ILE A 63 4.14 27.18 0.99
CA ILE A 63 4.23 27.54 2.42
C ILE A 63 3.21 26.77 3.27
N TYR A 64 1.99 26.60 2.76
CA TYR A 64 0.87 25.96 3.44
C TYR A 64 0.60 24.53 2.97
N ALA A 65 1.42 23.98 2.06
CA ALA A 65 1.56 22.54 2.04
C ALA A 65 2.02 22.12 3.44
N ILE A 66 1.10 21.57 4.22
CA ILE A 66 1.36 20.94 5.52
C ILE A 66 2.69 20.20 5.38
N PRO A 67 3.70 20.48 6.24
CA PRO A 67 5.07 20.13 5.98
C PRO A 67 5.14 18.65 5.71
N ASN A 68 5.33 18.32 4.43
CA ASN A 68 5.31 16.97 3.92
C ASN A 68 6.22 16.08 4.78
N ARG A 69 7.31 16.62 5.31
CA ARG A 69 8.21 15.89 6.22
C ARG A 69 7.58 15.45 7.55
N HIS A 70 6.88 16.32 8.28
CA HIS A 70 6.33 15.96 9.59
C HIS A 70 5.19 14.95 9.44
N THR A 71 4.25 15.22 8.52
CA THR A 71 3.12 14.31 8.27
C THR A 71 3.57 12.96 7.71
N ARG A 72 4.57 12.95 6.82
CA ARG A 72 5.24 11.70 6.40
C ARG A 72 5.84 10.99 7.60
N TYR A 73 6.65 11.67 8.41
CA TYR A 73 7.30 11.07 9.56
C TYR A 73 6.28 10.45 10.53
N VAL A 74 5.22 11.17 10.90
CA VAL A 74 4.18 10.66 11.80
C VAL A 74 3.48 9.45 11.19
N THR A 75 3.09 9.52 9.92
CA THR A 75 2.37 8.41 9.26
C THR A 75 3.29 7.19 9.09
N THR A 76 4.54 7.38 8.71
CA THR A 76 5.54 6.29 8.58
C THR A 76 5.81 5.66 9.94
N LYS A 77 5.94 6.47 10.99
CA LYS A 77 6.10 6.00 12.36
C LYS A 77 4.88 5.20 12.83
N GLU A 78 3.67 5.63 12.48
CA GLU A 78 2.44 4.93 12.79
C GLU A 78 2.35 3.58 12.07
N PHE A 79 2.68 3.55 10.78
CA PHE A 79 2.76 2.32 9.98
C PHE A 79 3.71 1.29 10.61
N PHE A 80 4.97 1.65 10.86
CA PHE A 80 5.95 0.73 11.46
C PHE A 80 5.71 0.40 12.95
N ARG A 81 4.72 1.02 13.59
CA ARG A 81 4.29 0.72 14.96
C ARG A 81 2.97 -0.04 15.03
N ALA A 82 2.28 -0.23 13.91
CA ALA A 82 0.98 -0.91 13.83
C ALA A 82 1.11 -2.43 13.96
N LYS A 83 1.83 -2.91 15.00
CA LYS A 83 1.95 -4.33 15.31
C LYS A 83 0.60 -4.90 15.68
N MET A 84 0.26 -6.03 15.09
CA MET A 84 -0.92 -6.79 15.49
C MET A 84 -0.64 -7.51 16.80
N THR A 85 -1.63 -7.56 17.68
CA THR A 85 -1.56 -8.33 18.93
C THR A 85 -1.97 -9.79 18.69
N GLU A 86 -1.48 -10.70 19.53
CA GLU A 86 -1.95 -12.09 19.47
C GLU A 86 -3.47 -12.15 19.69
N ARG A 87 -4.16 -12.92 18.84
CA ARG A 87 -5.62 -13.14 18.88
C ARG A 87 -6.50 -11.91 18.60
N SER A 88 -5.96 -10.78 18.13
CA SER A 88 -6.80 -9.66 17.66
C SER A 88 -7.41 -9.93 16.29
N SER A 89 -8.40 -9.11 15.92
CA SER A 89 -9.04 -9.19 14.61
C SER A 89 -8.05 -8.95 13.47
N VAL A 90 -7.90 -9.97 12.64
CA VAL A 90 -7.11 -9.93 11.40
C VAL A 90 -7.65 -8.88 10.44
N GLN A 91 -8.97 -8.85 10.29
CA GLN A 91 -9.67 -7.91 9.40
C GLN A 91 -9.47 -6.46 9.85
N GLU A 92 -9.51 -6.19 11.16
CA GLU A 92 -9.29 -4.83 11.68
C GLU A 92 -7.86 -4.36 11.44
N HIS A 93 -6.89 -5.26 11.66
CA HIS A 93 -5.48 -4.97 11.39
C HIS A 93 -5.23 -4.72 9.90
N GLU A 94 -5.84 -5.51 9.03
CA GLU A 94 -5.74 -5.38 7.58
C GLU A 94 -6.26 -4.01 7.09
N VAL A 95 -7.48 -3.63 7.49
CA VAL A 95 -8.08 -2.35 7.13
C VAL A 95 -7.20 -1.20 7.62
N LYS A 96 -6.64 -1.31 8.84
CA LYS A 96 -5.69 -0.33 9.37
C LYS A 96 -4.43 -0.23 8.51
N MET A 97 -3.82 -1.36 8.13
CA MET A 97 -2.61 -1.36 7.30
C MET A 97 -2.87 -0.79 5.90
N LEU A 98 -4.01 -1.13 5.29
CA LEU A 98 -4.42 -0.58 3.99
C LEU A 98 -4.58 0.94 4.05
N SER A 99 -5.29 1.45 5.07
CA SER A 99 -5.50 2.89 5.25
C SER A 99 -4.19 3.67 5.44
N LEU A 100 -3.25 3.14 6.23
CA LEU A 100 -1.94 3.76 6.45
C LEU A 100 -1.10 3.75 5.18
N MET A 101 -1.13 2.66 4.42
CA MET A 101 -0.44 2.57 3.13
C MET A 101 -0.99 3.58 2.12
N GLU A 102 -2.31 3.68 1.95
CA GLU A 102 -2.94 4.66 1.05
C GLU A 102 -2.53 6.09 1.43
N LYS A 103 -2.49 6.39 2.72
CA LYS A 103 -2.01 7.67 3.24
C LYS A 103 -0.52 7.90 2.91
N LEU A 104 0.34 6.89 3.04
CA LEU A 104 1.76 7.00 2.66
C LEU A 104 1.97 7.18 1.15
N LYS A 105 1.14 6.53 0.32
CA LYS A 105 1.11 6.73 -1.14
C LYS A 105 0.69 8.15 -1.50
N TYR A 106 -0.38 8.66 -0.88
CA TYR A 106 -0.82 10.04 -1.05
C TYR A 106 0.27 11.05 -0.67
N LEU A 107 0.99 10.79 0.42
CA LEU A 107 2.11 11.63 0.89
C LEU A 107 3.40 11.47 0.06
N LYS A 108 3.42 10.60 -0.96
CA LYS A 108 4.57 10.35 -1.85
C LYS A 108 5.87 10.09 -1.07
N VAL A 109 5.79 9.20 -0.06
CA VAL A 109 6.95 8.82 0.76
C VAL A 109 8.02 8.09 -0.07
N GLY A 110 7.63 7.50 -1.21
CA GLY A 110 8.54 6.82 -2.13
C GLY A 110 8.89 5.39 -1.73
N LEU A 111 8.04 4.74 -0.92
CA LEU A 111 8.17 3.31 -0.63
C LEU A 111 7.63 2.50 -1.81
N ASP A 112 8.40 1.51 -2.22
CA ASP A 112 8.01 0.49 -3.19
C ASP A 112 7.07 -0.54 -2.56
N ASN A 113 6.43 -1.35 -3.42
CA ASN A 113 5.46 -2.35 -2.97
C ASN A 113 6.10 -3.42 -2.07
N ASP A 114 7.33 -3.84 -2.34
CA ASP A 114 8.01 -4.88 -1.55
C ASP A 114 8.27 -4.37 -0.13
N THR A 115 8.70 -3.11 0.02
CA THR A 115 8.86 -2.49 1.34
C THR A 115 7.57 -2.45 2.15
N TYR A 116 6.41 -2.20 1.51
CA TYR A 116 5.12 -2.26 2.21
C TYR A 116 4.78 -3.68 2.66
N ILE A 117 5.00 -4.67 1.79
CA ILE A 117 4.73 -6.09 2.06
C ILE A 117 5.61 -6.56 3.21
N ASP A 118 6.92 -6.33 3.14
CA ASP A 118 7.87 -6.69 4.19
C ASP A 118 7.55 -5.99 5.51
N GLY A 119 7.13 -4.73 5.46
CA GLY A 119 6.68 -3.97 6.61
C GLY A 119 5.46 -4.62 7.26
N ILE A 120 4.43 -4.97 6.49
CA ILE A 120 3.22 -5.63 7.01
C ILE A 120 3.56 -6.99 7.60
N LEU A 121 4.38 -7.81 6.94
CA LEU A 121 4.79 -9.13 7.42
C LEU A 121 5.54 -9.05 8.76
N GLN A 122 6.39 -8.04 8.96
CA GLN A 122 7.10 -7.81 10.22
C GLN A 122 6.21 -7.33 11.38
N LEU A 123 5.03 -6.80 11.07
CA LEU A 123 4.06 -6.33 12.07
C LEU A 123 3.12 -7.45 12.54
N LEU A 124 3.25 -8.65 11.97
CA LEU A 124 2.47 -9.80 12.36
C LEU A 124 2.98 -10.42 13.67
N PRO A 125 2.08 -11.04 14.46
CA PRO A 125 2.48 -11.76 15.66
C PRO A 125 3.28 -13.02 15.29
N PRO A 126 4.13 -13.55 16.20
CA PRO A 126 4.88 -14.78 15.97
C PRO A 126 4.03 -15.98 15.56
N SER A 127 2.76 -16.06 15.98
CA SER A 127 1.83 -17.12 15.55
C SER A 127 1.60 -17.15 14.03
N TYR A 128 1.95 -16.08 13.31
CA TYR A 128 1.80 -15.96 11.86
C TYR A 128 3.03 -16.45 11.08
N ASN A 129 4.11 -16.87 11.76
CA ASN A 129 5.35 -17.34 11.12
C ASN A 129 5.15 -18.40 10.02
N PRO A 130 4.32 -19.46 10.19
CA PRO A 130 4.12 -20.46 9.13
C PRO A 130 3.61 -19.86 7.82
N PHE A 131 2.83 -18.79 7.91
CA PHE A 131 2.34 -18.08 6.75
C PHE A 131 3.32 -17.12 6.15
N ILE A 132 4.14 -16.45 6.96
CA ILE A 132 5.20 -15.59 6.44
C ILE A 132 6.13 -16.44 5.57
N VAL A 133 6.49 -17.64 6.05
CA VAL A 133 7.27 -18.62 5.29
C VAL A 133 6.53 -19.03 4.02
N ASN A 134 5.25 -19.41 4.12
CA ASN A 134 4.46 -19.83 2.95
C ASN A 134 4.32 -18.72 1.89
N PHE A 135 4.00 -17.50 2.32
CA PHE A 135 3.87 -16.33 1.44
C PHE A 135 5.20 -16.01 0.75
N ASN A 136 6.32 -16.14 1.47
CA ASN A 136 7.64 -15.89 0.90
C ASN A 136 8.10 -16.96 -0.09
N MET A 137 7.68 -18.20 0.10
CA MET A 137 8.03 -19.35 -0.75
C MET A 137 7.12 -19.49 -1.97
N ASN A 138 5.93 -18.90 -1.95
CA ASN A 138 5.05 -18.84 -3.11
C ASN A 138 5.71 -17.98 -4.20
N GLY A 139 5.94 -18.57 -5.37
CA GLY A 139 6.47 -17.87 -6.56
C GLY A 139 5.45 -16.98 -7.27
N LEU A 140 4.39 -16.56 -6.58
CA LEU A 140 3.38 -15.63 -7.10
C LEU A 140 3.93 -14.20 -7.08
N GLU A 141 3.39 -13.36 -7.93
CA GLU A 141 3.75 -11.94 -8.00
C GLU A 141 3.27 -11.22 -6.74
N LYS A 142 4.17 -11.08 -5.77
CA LYS A 142 3.85 -10.50 -4.46
C LYS A 142 3.27 -9.10 -4.62
N SER A 143 1.96 -9.00 -4.42
CA SER A 143 1.27 -7.72 -4.33
C SER A 143 0.62 -7.56 -2.96
N ILE A 144 0.34 -6.32 -2.57
CA ILE A 144 -0.33 -6.02 -1.29
C ILE A 144 -1.75 -6.59 -1.29
N ASN A 145 -2.42 -6.57 -2.46
CA ASN A 145 -3.73 -7.18 -2.62
C ASN A 145 -3.66 -8.70 -2.45
N GLU A 146 -2.62 -9.36 -2.98
CA GLU A 146 -2.39 -10.78 -2.72
C GLU A 146 -2.10 -11.06 -1.26
N LEU A 147 -1.28 -10.23 -0.61
CA LEU A 147 -1.02 -10.33 0.82
C LEU A 147 -2.33 -10.31 1.61
N ILE A 148 -3.22 -9.36 1.31
CA ILE A 148 -4.56 -9.22 1.89
C ILE A 148 -5.44 -10.45 1.62
N ILE A 149 -5.46 -10.97 0.39
CA ILE A 149 -6.23 -12.17 0.03
C ILE A 149 -5.69 -13.41 0.77
N CYS A 150 -4.36 -13.56 0.83
CA CYS A 150 -3.68 -14.60 1.59
C CYS A 150 -3.96 -14.45 3.10
N TYR A 151 -4.02 -13.22 3.61
CA TYR A 151 -4.35 -12.89 4.99
C TYR A 151 -5.74 -13.43 5.38
N ASN A 152 -6.73 -13.23 4.51
CA ASN A 152 -8.11 -13.68 4.69
C ASN A 152 -8.28 -15.20 4.50
N THR A 153 -7.50 -15.80 3.59
CA THR A 153 -7.59 -17.25 3.30
C THR A 153 -6.93 -18.14 4.35
N LYS A 154 -6.22 -17.57 5.34
CA LYS A 154 -5.78 -18.30 6.56
C LYS A 154 -6.91 -18.84 7.43
N ALA A 155 -8.15 -18.36 7.25
CA ALA A 155 -9.33 -19.00 7.84
C ALA A 155 -9.70 -20.32 7.15
N THR A 156 -9.07 -20.67 6.01
CA THR A 156 -9.26 -21.95 5.35
C THR A 156 -7.94 -22.46 4.78
N ILE A 157 -7.09 -23.02 5.64
CA ILE A 157 -6.04 -23.97 5.23
C ILE A 157 -6.74 -25.23 4.69
N LYS A 158 -7.31 -25.12 3.47
CA LYS A 158 -7.75 -26.25 2.64
C LYS A 158 -7.92 -25.91 1.16
N LYS A 159 -7.65 -24.69 0.69
CA LYS A 159 -7.93 -24.33 -0.72
C LYS A 159 -6.82 -23.65 -1.52
N ILE A 160 -5.56 -23.70 -1.08
CA ILE A 160 -4.41 -23.22 -1.90
C ILE A 160 -3.30 -24.29 -2.01
N CYS A 161 -3.64 -25.58 -1.86
CA CYS A 161 -2.69 -26.69 -2.14
C CYS A 161 -3.24 -27.73 -3.14
N THR A 162 -4.29 -27.43 -3.91
CA THR A 162 -4.90 -28.45 -4.81
C THR A 162 -5.14 -27.98 -6.24
N VAL A 163 -4.50 -26.89 -6.68
CA VAL A 163 -4.48 -26.55 -8.10
C VAL A 163 -3.02 -26.30 -8.46
N ASP A 164 -2.55 -27.06 -9.46
CA ASP A 164 -1.21 -27.00 -10.08
C ASP A 164 -0.05 -27.87 -9.52
N ILE A 165 -0.34 -29.14 -9.20
CA ILE A 165 0.64 -30.24 -9.43
C ILE A 165 0.29 -31.06 -10.70
N ASN A 166 -0.84 -30.77 -11.36
CA ASN A 166 -1.30 -31.52 -12.53
C ASN A 166 -1.17 -30.74 -13.86
N ARG A 167 0.02 -30.22 -14.19
CA ARG A 167 0.42 -30.00 -15.60
C ARG A 167 1.89 -29.59 -15.70
N GLY A 168 2.70 -30.52 -16.20
CA GLY A 168 4.08 -30.24 -16.60
C GLY A 168 5.00 -31.41 -16.29
N GLY A 169 5.01 -32.40 -17.18
CA GLY A 169 5.88 -33.56 -17.06
C GLY A 169 7.36 -33.17 -17.07
N PHE A 170 8.09 -33.64 -16.07
CA PHE A 170 9.53 -33.83 -16.16
C PHE A 170 9.82 -35.32 -16.02
N ASN A 171 10.31 -35.90 -17.13
CA ASN A 171 10.90 -37.23 -17.17
C ASN A 171 12.11 -37.27 -16.24
N LEU A 172 12.06 -38.11 -15.20
CA LEU A 172 13.25 -38.65 -14.56
C LEU A 172 13.32 -40.14 -14.87
N LYS A 173 14.25 -40.45 -15.76
CA LYS A 173 14.61 -41.77 -16.25
C LYS A 173 15.64 -42.38 -15.31
N GLY A 174 15.36 -43.59 -14.80
CA GLY A 174 16.31 -44.45 -14.06
C GLY A 174 16.45 -44.08 -12.58
N GLU A 175 16.45 -44.99 -11.61
CA GLU A 175 17.03 -46.34 -11.62
C GLU A 175 16.17 -47.37 -10.86
N ARG A 176 16.22 -48.60 -11.36
CA ARG A 176 15.71 -49.81 -10.70
C ARG A 176 16.66 -50.20 -9.56
N GLN A 177 16.12 -50.47 -8.38
CA GLN A 177 16.65 -51.55 -7.54
C GLN A 177 15.55 -52.56 -7.22
N LYS A 178 15.90 -53.83 -7.44
CA LYS A 178 15.09 -55.04 -7.43
C LYS A 178 14.91 -55.60 -6.01
N GLY A 179 13.71 -56.10 -5.74
CA GLY A 179 13.40 -57.30 -4.93
C GLY A 179 13.46 -57.15 -3.40
N ARG A 180 12.67 -57.85 -2.58
CA ARG A 180 11.83 -59.05 -2.78
C ARG A 180 10.66 -59.02 -1.80
N THR A 181 9.49 -59.48 -2.27
CA THR A 181 8.37 -59.95 -1.43
C THR A 181 8.67 -61.33 -0.88
N LEU A 182 8.34 -61.59 0.39
CA LEU A 182 7.93 -62.91 0.89
C LEU A 182 6.84 -62.71 1.96
N GLU A 183 5.61 -63.06 1.59
CA GLU A 183 4.57 -63.46 2.54
C GLU A 183 4.94 -64.81 3.19
N LYS A 184 4.54 -65.02 4.46
CA LYS A 184 3.61 -66.11 4.81
C LYS A 184 3.22 -66.12 6.30
N GLU A 185 1.90 -66.08 6.49
CA GLU A 185 1.04 -66.95 7.33
C GLU A 185 1.37 -67.20 8.82
N GLU A 186 0.48 -66.64 9.67
CA GLU A 186 -0.47 -67.36 10.54
C GLU A 186 0.04 -68.45 11.53
N ARG A 187 -0.09 -68.21 12.86
CA ARG A 187 -1.05 -68.90 13.78
C ARG A 187 -0.70 -68.82 15.28
N GLN A 188 -1.78 -68.58 16.05
CA GLN A 188 -2.15 -69.10 17.38
C GLN A 188 -1.16 -69.10 18.56
N GLY A 189 -1.63 -68.55 19.68
CA GLY A 189 -1.08 -68.85 21.01
C GLY A 189 -1.62 -67.98 22.14
N LYS A 190 -2.89 -68.13 22.51
CA LYS A 190 -3.42 -67.59 23.77
C LYS A 190 -2.79 -68.32 24.96
N GLY A 191 -2.29 -67.54 25.91
CA GLY A 191 -2.30 -67.91 27.32
C GLY A 191 -0.93 -68.01 28.00
N LYS A 192 -0.73 -67.18 29.03
CA LYS A 192 -0.15 -67.63 30.29
C LYS A 192 -0.75 -66.85 31.45
N LYS A 193 -1.41 -67.62 32.32
CA LYS A 193 -2.07 -67.25 33.57
C LYS A 193 -1.05 -66.68 34.56
N TYR A 194 -1.48 -65.67 35.31
CA TYR A 194 -0.82 -65.22 36.54
C TYR A 194 -1.69 -65.63 37.73
N ARG A 195 -1.19 -66.51 38.62
CA ARG A 195 -1.32 -66.37 40.09
C ARG A 195 -0.61 -67.48 40.89
N ARG A 196 0.22 -66.97 41.81
CA ARG A 196 0.49 -67.34 43.22
C ARG A 196 1.23 -68.62 43.60
N SER A 197 2.28 -68.40 44.40
CA SER A 197 2.61 -69.02 45.70
C SER A 197 3.75 -68.17 46.29
N LYS A 198 3.90 -67.87 47.59
CA LYS A 198 3.33 -68.34 48.85
C LYS A 198 3.28 -67.16 49.81
#